data_AF-A0A8S4RCD7-F1
#
_entry.id   AF-A0A8S4RCD7-F1
#
_cell.length_a   1.000
_cell.length_b   1.000
_cell.length_c   1.000
_cell.angle_alpha   90.00
_cell.angle_beta   90.00
_cell.angle_gamma   90.00
#
_symmetry.space_group_name_H-M   'P 1'
#
loop_
_entity.id
_entity.type
_entity.pdbx_description
1 polymer ?
#
loop_
_entity_poly.entity_id
_entity_poly.type
_entity_poly.pdbx_seq_one_letter_code
_entity_poly.pdbx_strand_id
1 'polypeptide(L)'
;RKCLFHDELQDEFYDLYSYSACIVRCRINTVKSLCKCTPYNFPYVSKRHPVCTIDHLRCLNKYKEKLFHLFPKDVINTEGLEAELQNALYCAECLPDCEMIRHYSKYSKIPLVYVANQHKEYSNFFFRDLNMSGKCLLSIYQATTDGVLNRLDIVMYWFEVVSEYHFDVPQ
;
A
#
# COMPACT_ATOMS: atom_id res chain seq x y z
N ARG A 1 -16.20 1.45 14.12
CA ARG A 1 -15.33 1.33 12.92
C ARG A 1 -13.93 0.86 13.36
N LYS A 2 -13.20 0.12 12.53
CA LYS A 2 -11.83 -0.40 12.78
C LYS A 2 -10.93 -0.20 11.54
N CYS A 3 -11.01 0.96 10.91
CA CYS A 3 -10.27 1.36 9.70
C CYS A 3 -9.93 2.85 9.78
N LEU A 4 -9.03 3.34 8.92
CA LEU A 4 -8.69 4.76 8.80
C LEU A 4 -8.89 5.32 7.39
N PHE A 5 -9.32 6.57 7.27
CA PHE A 5 -9.35 7.34 6.02
C PHE A 5 -7.98 7.95 5.72
N HIS A 6 -7.78 8.38 4.47
CA HIS A 6 -6.47 8.87 4.01
C HIS A 6 -6.06 10.20 4.68
N ASP A 7 -7.04 11.01 5.07
CA ASP A 7 -6.95 12.32 5.72
C ASP A 7 -6.93 12.23 7.26
N GLU A 8 -7.11 11.02 7.81
CA GLU A 8 -6.85 10.77 9.21
C GLU A 8 -5.33 10.69 9.46
N LEU A 9 -4.88 11.08 10.66
CA LEU A 9 -3.46 11.14 11.03
C LEU A 9 -2.61 12.09 10.16
N GLN A 10 -3.14 13.29 9.88
CA GLN A 10 -2.48 14.32 9.08
C GLN A 10 -1.06 14.69 9.57
N ASP A 11 -0.86 14.85 10.88
CA ASP A 11 0.45 15.16 11.49
C ASP A 11 1.54 14.11 11.16
N GLU A 12 1.10 12.91 10.80
CA GLU A 12 1.88 11.69 10.73
C GLU A 12 2.10 11.22 9.28
N PHE A 13 1.12 11.49 8.40
CA PHE A 13 1.12 11.01 7.01
C PHE A 13 0.78 12.09 5.97
N TYR A 14 0.55 13.35 6.36
CA TYR A 14 0.23 14.47 5.44
C TYR A 14 -0.92 14.14 4.47
N ASP A 15 -2.03 13.61 4.99
CA ASP A 15 -3.24 13.21 4.24
C ASP A 15 -3.02 12.08 3.20
N LEU A 16 -1.92 11.36 3.33
CA LEU A 16 -1.54 10.22 2.49
C LEU A 16 -1.50 8.93 3.30
N TYR A 17 -2.36 8.80 4.32
CA TYR A 17 -2.46 7.56 5.07
C TYR A 17 -2.84 6.42 4.10
N SER A 18 -2.08 5.34 4.19
CA SER A 18 -2.49 4.04 3.69
C SER A 18 -1.95 2.96 4.62
N TYR A 19 -2.59 1.80 4.64
CA TYR A 19 -2.12 0.67 5.43
C TYR A 19 -0.66 0.32 5.11
N SER A 20 -0.29 0.34 3.82
CA SER A 20 1.09 0.06 3.40
C SER A 20 2.08 1.13 3.87
N ALA A 21 1.72 2.41 3.82
CA ALA A 21 2.55 3.50 4.35
C ALA A 21 2.75 3.38 5.87
N CYS A 22 1.70 3.02 6.62
CA CYS A 22 1.80 2.80 8.06
C CYS A 22 2.77 1.66 8.39
N ILE A 23 2.69 0.53 7.69
CA ILE A 23 3.60 -0.61 7.88
C ILE A 23 5.05 -0.22 7.57
N VAL A 24 5.29 0.53 6.49
CA VAL A 24 6.63 1.06 6.16
C VAL A 24 7.15 1.93 7.29
N ARG A 25 6.32 2.81 7.85
CA ARG A 25 6.71 3.66 8.98
C ARG A 25 7.00 2.84 10.25
N CYS A 26 6.18 1.85 10.56
CA CYS A 26 6.40 0.92 11.67
C CYS A 26 7.76 0.18 11.54
N ARG A 27 8.10 -0.28 10.32
CA ARG A 27 9.44 -0.85 10.02
C ARG A 27 10.55 0.16 10.28
N ILE A 28 10.42 1.39 9.77
CA ILE A 28 11.41 2.45 9.99
C ILE A 28 11.60 2.72 11.49
N ASN A 29 10.52 2.83 12.25
CA ASN A 29 10.56 3.07 13.69
C ASN A 29 11.25 1.92 14.44
N THR A 30 11.02 0.69 14.00
CA THR A 30 11.66 -0.51 14.56
C THR A 30 13.17 -0.54 14.26
N VAL A 31 13.57 -0.19 13.03
CA VAL A 31 15.01 -0.09 12.70
C VAL A 31 15.66 1.03 13.50
N LYS A 32 14.99 2.18 13.66
CA LYS A 32 15.49 3.29 14.49
C LYS A 32 15.63 2.87 15.95
N SER A 33 14.68 2.11 16.50
CA SER A 33 14.75 1.69 17.90
C SER A 33 15.89 0.68 18.14
N LEU A 34 16.05 -0.30 17.25
CA LEU A 34 17.01 -1.41 17.36
C LEU A 34 18.44 -1.05 16.91
N CYS A 35 18.57 -0.41 15.75
CA CYS A 35 19.85 -0.16 15.07
C CYS A 35 20.24 1.32 14.99
N LYS A 36 19.41 2.24 15.53
CA LYS A 36 19.70 3.69 15.61
C LYS A 36 20.01 4.37 14.26
N CYS A 37 19.55 3.79 13.16
CA CYS A 37 19.74 4.32 11.82
C CYS A 37 18.44 4.23 10.99
N THR A 38 18.41 4.90 9.84
CA THR A 38 17.29 4.85 8.89
C THR A 38 17.76 4.27 7.56
N PRO A 39 17.17 3.15 7.06
CA PRO A 39 17.60 2.57 5.79
C PRO A 39 17.40 3.52 4.60
N TYR A 40 18.34 3.51 3.66
CA TYR A 40 18.38 4.45 2.53
C TYR A 40 17.21 4.30 1.55
N ASN A 41 16.63 3.10 1.49
CA ASN A 41 15.53 2.75 0.59
C ASN A 41 14.16 3.22 1.08
N PHE A 42 14.10 3.82 2.28
CA PHE A 42 12.86 4.36 2.82
C PHE A 42 12.73 5.86 2.52
N PRO A 43 11.51 6.34 2.19
CA PRO A 43 11.28 7.71 1.75
C PRO A 43 11.49 8.76 2.85
N TYR A 44 11.55 8.36 4.13
CA TYR A 44 11.58 9.26 5.27
C TYR A 44 12.92 9.21 6.01
N VAL A 45 13.80 10.17 5.75
CA VAL A 45 15.03 10.37 6.53
C VAL A 45 14.72 11.30 7.70
N SER A 46 14.70 10.75 8.91
CA SER A 46 14.56 11.57 10.13
C SER A 46 15.85 12.35 10.36
N LYS A 47 15.76 13.66 10.59
CA LYS A 47 16.92 14.50 10.98
C LYS A 47 17.64 14.01 12.26
N ARG A 48 16.96 13.21 13.10
CA ARG A 48 17.50 12.71 14.38
C ARG A 48 18.36 11.45 14.24
N HIS A 49 18.21 10.68 13.17
CA HIS A 49 18.94 9.41 13.00
C HIS A 49 19.65 9.39 11.66
N PRO A 50 20.95 9.02 11.61
CA PRO A 50 21.68 8.95 10.36
C PRO A 50 21.11 7.88 9.43
N VAL A 51 21.41 8.01 8.14
CA VAL A 51 21.14 6.95 7.16
C VAL A 51 22.02 5.75 7.49
N CYS A 52 21.47 4.54 7.44
CA CYS A 52 22.22 3.32 7.71
C CYS A 52 23.37 3.15 6.70
N THR A 53 24.58 2.98 7.23
CA THR A 53 25.80 2.66 6.45
C THR A 53 26.10 1.15 6.47
N ILE A 54 27.19 0.75 5.81
CA ILE A 54 27.70 -0.64 5.81
C ILE A 54 27.95 -1.14 7.23
N ASP A 55 28.39 -0.27 8.15
CA ASP A 55 28.64 -0.62 9.56
C ASP A 55 27.40 -1.15 10.28
N HIS A 56 26.21 -0.72 9.84
CA HIS A 56 24.94 -1.10 10.43
C HIS A 56 24.39 -2.41 9.84
N LEU A 57 25.00 -2.98 8.79
CA LEU A 57 24.53 -4.21 8.14
C LEU A 57 24.46 -5.38 9.11
N ARG A 58 25.41 -5.51 10.04
CA ARG A 58 25.39 -6.57 11.05
C ARG A 58 24.14 -6.48 11.94
N CYS A 59 23.73 -5.25 12.32
CA CYS A 59 22.51 -5.05 13.11
C CYS A 59 21.25 -5.34 12.28
N LEU A 60 21.17 -4.82 11.06
CA LEU A 60 20.03 -5.05 10.17
C LEU A 60 19.84 -6.53 9.86
N ASN A 61 20.93 -7.26 9.61
CA ASN A 61 20.87 -8.69 9.33
C ASN A 61 20.47 -9.52 10.55
N LYS A 62 20.85 -9.09 11.76
CA LYS A 62 20.42 -9.73 13.02
C LYS A 62 18.89 -9.70 13.20
N TYR A 63 18.24 -8.62 12.76
CA TYR A 63 16.79 -8.43 12.88
C TYR A 63 16.05 -8.60 11.55
N LYS A 64 16.69 -9.27 10.57
CA LYS A 64 16.15 -9.45 9.23
C LYS A 64 14.76 -10.08 9.27
N GLU A 65 14.63 -11.25 9.89
CA GLU A 65 13.35 -11.98 9.98
C GLU A 65 12.23 -11.10 10.55
N LYS A 66 12.56 -10.33 11.60
CA LYS A 66 11.65 -9.36 12.21
C LYS A 66 11.18 -8.29 11.27
N LEU A 67 12.04 -7.77 10.40
CA LEU A 67 11.65 -6.72 9.48
C LEU A 67 10.90 -7.25 8.24
N PHE A 68 11.10 -8.52 7.89
CA PHE A 68 10.44 -9.17 6.76
C PHE A 68 9.01 -9.61 7.09
N HIS A 69 8.80 -10.24 8.25
CA HIS A 69 7.51 -10.81 8.63
C HIS A 69 6.64 -9.83 9.42
N LEU A 70 5.32 -9.89 9.18
CA LEU A 70 4.32 -9.10 9.91
C LEU A 70 3.46 -10.03 10.75
N PHE A 71 3.29 -9.67 12.02
CA PHE A 71 2.41 -10.40 12.91
C PHE A 71 0.95 -9.95 12.70
N PRO A 72 0.00 -10.88 12.50
CA PRO A 72 -1.41 -10.57 12.29
C PRO A 72 -2.08 -9.99 13.55
N LYS A 73 -2.91 -8.97 13.38
CA LYS A 73 -3.51 -8.19 14.48
C LYS A 73 -4.69 -8.86 15.18
N ASP A 74 -5.46 -9.66 14.44
CA ASP A 74 -6.76 -10.22 14.92
C ASP A 74 -6.66 -11.68 15.38
N VAL A 75 -5.47 -12.12 15.80
CA VAL A 75 -5.27 -13.50 16.29
C VAL A 75 -5.69 -13.61 17.75
N ILE A 76 -6.76 -14.39 17.98
CA ILE A 76 -7.33 -14.65 19.31
C ILE A 76 -6.57 -15.76 20.05
N ASN A 77 -6.07 -16.76 19.30
CA ASN A 77 -5.26 -17.85 19.85
C ASN A 77 -3.84 -17.82 19.26
N THR A 78 -2.84 -17.66 20.12
CA THR A 78 -1.42 -17.60 19.73
C THR A 78 -0.73 -18.96 19.75
N GLU A 79 -1.49 -20.02 20.03
CA GLU A 79 -1.02 -21.40 20.01
C GLU A 79 -0.50 -21.79 18.61
N GLY A 80 0.76 -22.19 18.54
CA GLY A 80 1.48 -22.48 17.30
C GLY A 80 2.08 -21.26 16.59
N LEU A 81 1.95 -20.06 17.16
CA LEU A 81 2.49 -18.79 16.64
C LEU A 81 3.50 -18.13 17.60
N GLU A 82 3.99 -18.86 18.60
CA GLU A 82 4.85 -18.35 19.67
C GLU A 82 6.20 -17.86 19.13
N ALA A 83 6.75 -18.56 18.14
CA ALA A 83 7.99 -18.16 17.48
C ALA A 83 7.82 -16.84 16.70
N GLU A 84 6.71 -16.70 15.98
CA GLU A 84 6.40 -15.49 15.22
C GLU A 84 6.09 -14.29 16.11
N LEU A 85 5.55 -14.52 17.30
CA LEU A 85 5.31 -13.46 18.28
C LEU A 85 6.61 -12.69 18.62
N GLN A 86 7.74 -13.39 18.66
CA GLN A 86 9.05 -12.76 18.90
C GLN A 86 9.72 -12.30 17.61
N ASN A 87 9.62 -13.13 16.57
CA ASN A 87 10.39 -13.00 15.33
C ASN A 87 9.74 -12.16 14.25
N ALA A 88 8.45 -11.83 14.35
CA ALA A 88 7.75 -10.97 13.40
C ALA A 88 7.58 -9.54 13.93
N LEU A 89 7.34 -8.60 13.02
CA LEU A 89 7.03 -7.23 13.36
C LEU A 89 5.55 -7.08 13.72
N TYR A 90 5.29 -6.55 14.90
CA TYR A 90 3.95 -6.23 15.36
C TYR A 90 3.68 -4.72 15.28
N CYS A 91 2.71 -4.32 14.45
CA CYS A 91 2.33 -2.92 14.23
C CYS A 91 0.88 -2.68 14.67
N ALA A 92 0.66 -2.49 15.97
CA ALA A 92 -0.68 -2.35 16.55
C ALA A 92 -1.39 -1.07 16.14
N GLU A 93 -0.65 0.02 15.87
CA GLU A 93 -1.22 1.29 15.45
C GLU A 93 -1.82 1.25 14.03
N CYS A 94 -1.36 0.34 13.17
CA CYS A 94 -1.81 0.32 11.78
C CYS A 94 -3.20 -0.30 11.66
N LEU A 95 -4.09 0.44 11.00
CA LEU A 95 -5.47 0.03 10.69
C LEU A 95 -5.66 -0.04 9.16
N PRO A 96 -6.55 -0.92 8.67
CA PRO A 96 -6.83 -1.00 7.24
C PRO A 96 -7.45 0.31 6.74
N ASP A 97 -7.32 0.56 5.44
CA ASP A 97 -7.91 1.71 4.77
C ASP A 97 -9.44 1.57 4.74
N CYS A 98 -10.17 2.61 5.16
CA CYS A 98 -11.64 2.64 5.06
C CYS A 98 -12.07 2.78 3.59
N GLU A 99 -11.28 3.50 2.79
CA GLU A 99 -11.50 3.70 1.36
C GLU A 99 -10.30 3.15 0.60
N MET A 100 -10.53 2.12 -0.22
CA MET A 100 -9.47 1.45 -0.97
C MET A 100 -9.90 1.27 -2.42
N ILE A 101 -9.03 1.68 -3.33
CA ILE A 101 -9.18 1.48 -4.76
C ILE A 101 -8.27 0.32 -5.20
N ARG A 102 -8.85 -0.71 -5.83
CA ARG A 102 -8.12 -1.86 -6.36
C ARG A 102 -8.14 -1.85 -7.88
N HIS A 103 -6.96 -1.83 -8.49
CA HIS A 103 -6.80 -1.92 -9.94
C HIS A 103 -6.35 -3.33 -10.34
N TYR A 104 -7.19 -4.05 -11.08
CA TYR A 104 -6.79 -5.30 -11.71
C TYR A 104 -6.11 -5.01 -13.04
N SER A 105 -4.96 -5.64 -13.29
CA SER A 105 -4.23 -5.49 -14.55
C SER A 105 -4.17 -6.80 -15.31
N LYS A 106 -4.30 -6.72 -16.64
CA LYS A 106 -3.98 -7.78 -17.58
C LYS A 106 -2.86 -7.26 -18.47
N TYR A 107 -1.86 -8.08 -18.73
CA TYR A 107 -0.73 -7.69 -19.57
C TYR A 107 -0.56 -8.68 -20.71
N SER A 108 -0.13 -8.16 -21.85
CA SER A 108 0.30 -8.94 -23.00
C SER A 108 1.61 -8.34 -23.52
N LYS A 109 2.45 -9.17 -24.13
CA LYS A 109 3.74 -8.77 -24.67
C LYS A 109 3.87 -9.27 -26.09
N ILE A 110 4.28 -8.38 -26.98
CA ILE A 110 4.65 -8.69 -28.35
C ILE A 110 6.08 -8.20 -28.64
N PRO A 111 6.91 -8.95 -29.38
CA PRO A 111 8.25 -8.47 -29.73
C PRO A 111 8.16 -7.27 -30.68
N LEU A 112 8.87 -6.19 -30.36
CA LEU A 112 8.89 -4.93 -31.13
C LEU A 112 9.40 -5.09 -32.57
N VAL A 113 10.17 -6.14 -32.85
CA VAL A 113 10.67 -6.47 -34.20
C VAL A 113 9.51 -6.72 -35.18
N TYR A 114 8.40 -7.30 -34.72
CA TYR A 114 7.22 -7.52 -35.57
C TYR A 114 6.54 -6.21 -35.98
N VAL A 115 6.50 -5.22 -35.09
CA VAL A 115 5.91 -3.90 -35.36
C VAL A 115 6.77 -3.11 -36.36
N ALA A 116 8.09 -3.19 -36.27
CA ALA A 116 9.01 -2.53 -37.20
C ALA A 116 8.92 -3.08 -38.63
N ASN A 117 8.58 -4.36 -38.79
CA ASN A 117 8.64 -5.06 -40.09
C ASN A 117 7.31 -5.07 -40.88
N GLN A 118 6.15 -4.80 -40.26
CA GLN A 118 4.83 -4.97 -40.91
C GLN A 118 4.18 -3.71 -41.47
N HIS A 119 4.70 -2.49 -41.20
CA HIS A 119 4.05 -1.25 -41.66
C HIS A 119 5.04 -0.27 -42.31
N LYS A 120 5.47 -0.55 -43.55
CA LYS A 120 6.04 0.51 -44.42
C LYS A 120 4.98 1.53 -44.88
N GLU A 121 3.69 1.18 -44.83
CA GLU A 121 2.57 2.05 -45.28
C GLU A 121 1.93 2.89 -44.16
N TYR A 122 2.03 2.46 -42.89
CA TYR A 122 1.52 3.18 -41.72
C TYR A 122 2.63 3.52 -40.72
N SER A 123 3.86 3.74 -41.19
CA SER A 123 4.91 4.26 -40.32
C SER A 123 4.55 5.70 -39.97
N ASN A 124 3.88 5.91 -38.83
CA ASN A 124 3.78 7.24 -38.23
C ASN A 124 5.19 7.84 -38.21
N PHE A 125 5.32 9.10 -38.65
CA PHE A 125 6.59 9.86 -38.71
C PHE A 125 7.48 9.64 -37.48
N PHE A 126 6.86 9.46 -36.32
CA PHE A 126 7.50 9.20 -35.02
C PHE A 126 8.41 7.96 -34.96
N PHE A 127 8.20 6.93 -35.80
CA PHE A 127 8.92 5.65 -35.68
C PHE A 127 9.92 5.36 -36.80
N ARG A 128 10.11 6.26 -37.77
CA ARG A 128 10.95 5.99 -38.96
C ARG A 128 12.45 5.85 -38.66
N ASP A 129 12.95 6.47 -37.59
CA ASP A 129 14.39 6.49 -37.27
C ASP A 129 14.73 5.97 -35.86
N LEU A 130 13.80 5.28 -35.19
CA LEU A 130 14.03 4.78 -33.83
C LEU A 130 14.65 3.38 -33.85
N ASN A 131 15.94 3.28 -33.49
CA ASN A 131 16.55 1.99 -33.15
C ASN A 131 15.80 1.37 -31.96
N MET A 132 15.17 0.21 -32.16
CA MET A 132 14.34 -0.47 -31.16
C MET A 132 15.12 -1.42 -30.24
N SER A 133 16.43 -1.60 -30.46
CA SER A 133 17.27 -2.44 -29.60
C SER A 133 17.36 -1.86 -28.19
N GLY A 134 17.06 -2.65 -27.17
CA GLY A 134 17.04 -2.21 -25.77
C GLY A 134 15.88 -1.28 -25.40
N LYS A 135 14.90 -1.07 -26.29
CA LYS A 135 13.72 -0.24 -26.01
C LYS A 135 12.48 -1.09 -25.75
N CYS A 136 11.56 -0.57 -24.96
CA CYS A 136 10.25 -1.17 -24.66
C CYS A 136 9.16 -0.13 -24.90
N LEU A 137 8.08 -0.51 -25.60
CA LEU A 137 6.88 0.30 -25.72
C LEU A 137 5.85 -0.23 -24.70
N LEU A 138 5.41 0.66 -23.81
CA LEU A 138 4.38 0.37 -22.83
C LEU A 138 3.14 1.17 -23.17
N SER A 139 2.02 0.48 -23.39
CA SER A 139 0.70 1.09 -23.55
C SER A 139 -0.17 0.70 -22.36
N ILE A 140 -0.53 1.69 -21.54
CA ILE A 140 -1.43 1.52 -20.40
C ILE A 140 -2.74 2.18 -20.75
N TYR A 141 -3.83 1.40 -20.73
CA TYR A 141 -5.16 1.90 -21.00
C TYR A 141 -6.18 1.16 -20.14
N GLN A 142 -7.33 1.78 -19.90
CA GLN A 142 -8.45 1.15 -19.25
C GLN A 142 -9.28 0.42 -20.31
N ALA A 143 -9.49 -0.89 -20.13
CA ALA A 143 -10.27 -1.68 -21.07
C ALA A 143 -11.77 -1.38 -21.00
N THR A 144 -12.25 -0.88 -19.86
CA THR A 144 -13.64 -0.52 -19.60
C THR A 144 -13.70 0.88 -19.01
N THR A 145 -14.78 1.62 -19.30
CA THR A 145 -15.07 2.93 -18.70
C THR A 145 -15.68 2.82 -17.31
N ASP A 146 -16.22 1.65 -16.98
CA ASP A 146 -16.98 1.42 -15.76
C ASP A 146 -16.14 0.67 -14.72
N GLY A 147 -16.42 0.96 -13.45
CA GLY A 147 -15.77 0.34 -12.29
C GLY A 147 -16.77 -0.28 -11.32
N VAL A 148 -16.33 -1.25 -10.54
CA VAL A 148 -17.14 -1.86 -9.49
C VAL A 148 -16.94 -1.07 -8.20
N LEU A 149 -18.02 -0.49 -7.65
CA LEU A 149 -18.03 0.19 -6.36
C LEU A 149 -18.72 -0.68 -5.32
N ASN A 150 -17.96 -1.14 -4.33
CA ASN A 150 -18.51 -1.81 -3.15
C ASN A 150 -18.62 -0.81 -2.01
N ARG A 151 -19.84 -0.59 -1.51
CA ARG A 151 -20.13 0.32 -0.41
C ARG A 151 -20.81 -0.43 0.72
N LEU A 152 -20.38 -0.19 1.95
CA LEU A 152 -21.11 -0.58 3.14
C LEU A 152 -21.99 0.58 3.56
N ASP A 153 -23.30 0.33 3.71
CA ASP A 153 -24.27 1.31 4.16
C ASP A 153 -24.79 0.99 5.57
N ILE A 154 -25.32 2.00 6.24
CA ILE A 154 -25.93 1.88 7.58
C ILE A 154 -27.32 1.24 7.45
N VAL A 155 -27.69 0.41 8.42
CA VAL A 155 -29.00 -0.27 8.44
C VAL A 155 -30.14 0.69 8.74
N MET A 156 -29.90 1.68 9.60
CA MET A 156 -30.83 2.78 9.86
C MET A 156 -30.07 4.09 10.00
N TYR A 157 -30.61 5.13 9.37
CA TYR A 157 -30.13 6.49 9.52
C TYR A 157 -30.73 7.14 10.78
N TRP A 158 -30.06 8.17 11.31
CA TRP A 158 -30.50 8.85 12.53
C TRP A 158 -31.93 9.42 12.40
N PHE A 159 -32.31 9.90 11.22
CA PHE A 159 -33.63 10.47 10.99
C PHE A 159 -34.74 9.40 10.94
N GLU A 160 -34.41 8.17 10.53
CA GLU A 160 -35.35 7.03 10.55
C GLU A 160 -35.62 6.63 12.00
N VAL A 161 -34.56 6.50 12.80
CA VAL A 161 -34.66 6.23 14.24
C VAL A 161 -35.50 7.31 14.94
N VAL A 162 -35.21 8.60 14.70
CA VAL A 162 -35.97 9.70 15.32
C VAL A 162 -37.42 9.72 14.86
N SER A 163 -37.70 9.39 13.59
CA SER A 163 -39.06 9.33 13.08
C SER A 163 -39.89 8.23 13.74
N GLU A 164 -39.28 7.06 14.01
CA GLU A 164 -39.93 5.94 14.68
C GLU A 164 -40.32 6.29 16.12
N TYR A 165 -39.41 6.93 16.87
CA TYR A 165 -39.69 7.36 18.25
C TYR A 165 -40.73 8.48 18.36
N HIS A 166 -40.94 9.29 17.33
CA HIS A 166 -41.91 10.39 17.38
C HIS A 166 -43.38 9.93 17.24
N PHE A 167 -43.63 8.69 16.81
CA PHE A 167 -44.97 8.11 16.72
C PHE A 167 -45.43 7.36 17.99
N ASP A 168 -44.54 7.13 18.96
CA ASP A 168 -44.83 6.42 20.22
C ASP A 168 -45.20 7.35 21.39
N VAL A 169 -45.61 8.59 21.13
CA VAL A 169 -46.20 9.46 22.17
C VAL A 169 -47.67 9.05 22.37
N PRO A 170 -48.06 8.42 23.50
CA PRO A 170 -49.46 8.13 23.76
C PRO A 170 -50.20 9.45 23.96
N GLN A 171 -51.36 9.59 23.30
CA GLN A 171 -52.34 10.63 23.62
C GLN A 171 -52.90 10.44 25.03
#